data_AF-A0A8T4ZGK3-F1
#
_entry.id   AF-A0A8T4ZGK3-F1
#
_cell.length_a   1.000
_cell.length_b   1.000
_cell.length_c   1.000
_cell.angle_alpha   90.00
_cell.angle_beta   90.00
_cell.angle_gamma   90.00
#
_symmetry.space_group_name_H-M   'P 1'
#
loop_
_entity.id
_entity.type
_entity.pdbx_description
1 polymer ?
#
loop_
_entity_poly.entity_id
_entity_poly.type
_entity_poly.pdbx_seq_one_letter_code
_entity_poly.pdbx_strand_id
1 'polypeptide(L)'
;MDRKIKALISAVVTFISFAAIPFILIMLIPRELVEYISKMNINLAALQNEIILIGVVLSALSFFKNVFDEASLRYLAASILSTTAWLLYVFIFLGLGNLQRLGMIDFSIEFEHGLNKATIDFRFFVYLSIVSVALKIIHTLLKFREARIEKEKLRLAGQAAPS
;
A
#
# COMPACT_ATOMS: atom_id res chain seq x y z
N MET A 1 -14.14 16.91 -14.25
CA MET A 1 -14.41 15.46 -14.14
C MET A 1 -15.15 15.23 -12.83
N ASP A 2 -16.26 14.49 -12.84
CA ASP A 2 -17.04 14.19 -11.63
C ASP A 2 -16.15 13.51 -10.56
N ARG A 3 -16.29 13.89 -9.28
CA ARG A 3 -15.57 13.28 -8.15
C ARG A 3 -15.77 11.77 -8.12
N LYS A 4 -16.96 11.29 -8.50
CA LYS A 4 -17.28 9.85 -8.59
C LYS A 4 -16.43 9.13 -9.65
N ILE A 5 -16.29 9.73 -10.84
CA ILE A 5 -15.48 9.19 -11.92
C ILE A 5 -14.00 9.15 -11.50
N LYS A 6 -13.52 10.23 -10.86
CA LYS A 6 -12.15 10.27 -10.31
C LYS A 6 -11.92 9.17 -9.27
N ALA A 7 -12.87 8.97 -8.36
CA ALA A 7 -12.78 7.93 -7.35
C ALA A 7 -12.76 6.52 -7.97
N LEU A 8 -13.61 6.27 -8.96
CA LEU A 8 -13.65 5.01 -9.68
C LEU A 8 -12.33 4.74 -10.41
N ILE A 9 -11.83 5.70 -11.19
CA ILE A 9 -10.56 5.56 -11.91
C ILE A 9 -9.42 5.29 -10.93
N SER A 10 -9.34 6.05 -9.83
CA SER A 10 -8.33 5.85 -8.80
C SER A 10 -8.38 4.43 -8.21
N ALA A 11 -9.58 3.93 -7.91
CA ALA A 11 -9.77 2.60 -7.36
C ALA A 11 -9.38 1.50 -8.35
N VAL A 12 -9.79 1.62 -9.62
CA VAL A 12 -9.44 0.67 -10.68
C VAL A 12 -7.94 0.63 -10.91
N VAL A 13 -7.29 1.80 -11.03
CA VAL A 13 -5.83 1.87 -11.18
C VAL A 13 -5.12 1.25 -9.97
N THR A 14 -5.59 1.55 -8.76
CA THR A 14 -5.02 0.98 -7.52
C THR A 14 -5.18 -0.54 -7.49
N PHE A 15 -6.33 -1.06 -7.87
CA PHE A 15 -6.61 -2.50 -7.94
C PHE A 15 -5.72 -3.19 -8.97
N ILE A 16 -5.59 -2.63 -10.16
CA ILE A 16 -4.74 -3.19 -11.21
C ILE A 16 -3.28 -3.25 -10.73
N SER A 17 -2.78 -2.14 -10.17
CA SER A 17 -1.40 -2.04 -9.71
C SER A 17 -1.05 -2.99 -8.57
N PHE A 18 -1.95 -3.18 -7.61
CA PHE A 18 -1.63 -3.87 -6.34
C PHE A 18 -2.31 -5.22 -6.14
N ALA A 19 -3.28 -5.59 -6.98
CA ALA A 19 -3.90 -6.91 -6.94
C ALA A 19 -3.73 -7.65 -8.27
N ALA A 20 -4.18 -7.05 -9.39
CA ALA A 20 -4.21 -7.76 -10.67
C ALA A 20 -2.82 -8.04 -11.23
N ILE A 21 -1.94 -7.04 -11.28
CA ILE A 21 -0.57 -7.21 -11.80
C ILE A 21 0.20 -8.23 -10.95
N PRO A 22 0.28 -8.11 -9.60
CA PRO A 22 0.96 -9.11 -8.79
C PRO A 22 0.39 -10.52 -8.94
N PHE A 23 -0.94 -10.65 -9.05
CA PHE A 23 -1.59 -11.94 -9.31
C PHE A 23 -1.12 -12.57 -10.63
N ILE A 24 -1.14 -11.79 -11.72
CA ILE A 24 -0.70 -12.25 -13.04
C ILE A 24 0.79 -12.60 -13.01
N LEU A 25 1.64 -11.77 -12.38
CA LEU A 25 3.07 -12.01 -12.29
C LEU A 25 3.39 -13.35 -11.60
N ILE A 26 2.70 -13.68 -10.51
CA ILE A 26 2.88 -14.97 -9.83
C ILE A 26 2.38 -16.13 -10.70
N MET A 27 1.27 -15.94 -11.41
CA MET A 27 0.72 -16.96 -12.32
C MET A 27 1.65 -17.27 -13.52
N LEU A 28 2.47 -16.31 -13.94
CA LEU A 28 3.44 -16.48 -15.02
C LEU A 28 4.72 -17.23 -14.58
N ILE A 29 4.89 -17.51 -13.28
CA ILE A 29 6.06 -18.26 -12.79
C ILE A 29 5.93 -19.73 -13.23
N PRO A 30 6.94 -20.29 -13.93
CA PRO A 30 6.98 -21.71 -14.27
C PRO A 30 6.88 -22.61 -13.03
N ARG A 31 6.23 -23.76 -13.17
CA ARG A 31 5.97 -24.68 -12.04
C ARG A 31 7.26 -25.14 -11.36
N GLU A 32 8.32 -25.32 -12.14
CA GLU A 32 9.64 -25.71 -11.66
C GLU A 32 10.17 -24.68 -10.66
N LEU A 33 10.06 -23.38 -10.99
CA LEU A 33 10.48 -22.31 -10.10
C LEU A 33 9.61 -22.23 -8.84
N VAL A 34 8.31 -22.51 -8.95
CA VAL A 34 7.40 -22.57 -7.78
C VAL A 34 7.85 -23.65 -6.81
N GLU A 35 8.24 -24.84 -7.30
CA GLU A 35 8.76 -25.93 -6.48
C GLU A 35 10.08 -25.55 -5.80
N TYR A 36 11.00 -24.91 -6.55
CA TYR A 36 12.26 -24.41 -5.98
C TYR A 36 12.02 -23.36 -4.89
N ILE A 37 11.10 -22.42 -5.10
CA ILE A 37 10.77 -21.38 -4.11
C ILE A 37 10.12 -21.98 -2.87
N SER A 38 9.28 -23.00 -3.04
CA SER A 38 8.67 -23.73 -1.93
C SER A 38 9.72 -24.44 -1.06
N LYS A 39 10.77 -25.00 -1.67
CA LYS A 39 11.92 -25.59 -0.94
C LYS A 39 12.73 -24.55 -0.15
N MET A 40 12.69 -23.29 -0.57
CA MET A 40 13.30 -22.17 0.16
C MET A 40 12.41 -21.64 1.31
N ASN A 41 11.40 -22.41 1.73
CA ASN A 41 10.46 -22.08 2.81
C ASN A 41 9.64 -20.80 2.54
N ILE A 42 9.41 -20.46 1.27
CA ILE A 42 8.56 -19.35 0.83
C ILE A 42 7.25 -19.93 0.30
N ASN A 43 6.14 -19.60 0.96
CA ASN A 43 4.82 -20.02 0.52
C ASN A 43 4.24 -18.99 -0.46
N LEU A 44 4.45 -19.21 -1.75
CA LEU A 44 3.97 -18.33 -2.83
C LEU A 44 2.45 -18.16 -2.83
N ALA A 45 1.69 -19.20 -2.50
CA ALA A 45 0.24 -19.13 -2.45
C ALA A 45 -0.26 -18.24 -1.29
N ALA A 46 0.38 -18.34 -0.11
CA ALA A 46 0.09 -17.46 1.01
C ALA A 46 0.44 -16.01 0.68
N LEU A 47 1.65 -15.78 0.12
CA LEU A 47 2.09 -14.45 -0.32
C LEU A 47 1.13 -13.84 -1.34
N GLN A 48 0.70 -14.63 -2.34
CA GLN A 48 -0.25 -14.21 -3.36
C GLN A 48 -1.58 -13.76 -2.74
N ASN A 49 -2.13 -14.56 -1.82
CA ASN A 49 -3.38 -14.22 -1.14
C ASN A 49 -3.27 -12.94 -0.31
N GLU A 50 -2.17 -12.77 0.43
CA GLU A 50 -1.92 -11.57 1.23
C GLU A 50 -1.79 -10.31 0.37
N ILE A 51 -1.04 -10.38 -0.73
CA ILE A 51 -0.86 -9.27 -1.67
C ILE A 51 -2.21 -8.88 -2.29
N ILE A 52 -3.01 -9.84 -2.75
CA ILE A 52 -4.32 -9.56 -3.36
C ILE A 52 -5.26 -8.93 -2.34
N LEU A 53 -5.35 -9.52 -1.14
CA LEU A 53 -6.22 -9.02 -0.10
C LEU A 53 -5.92 -7.55 0.21
N ILE A 54 -4.64 -7.22 0.40
CA ILE A 54 -4.25 -5.86 0.74
C ILE A 54 -4.38 -4.90 -0.46
N GLY A 55 -4.18 -5.39 -1.68
CA GLY A 55 -4.44 -4.64 -2.92
C GLY A 55 -5.92 -4.27 -3.09
N VAL A 56 -6.83 -5.20 -2.76
CA VAL A 56 -8.28 -4.94 -2.72
C VAL A 56 -8.63 -3.90 -1.66
N VAL A 57 -8.08 -4.03 -0.45
CA VAL A 57 -8.27 -3.05 0.63
C VAL A 57 -7.78 -1.66 0.21
N LEU A 58 -6.61 -1.59 -0.42
CA LEU A 58 -6.05 -0.34 -0.94
C LEU A 58 -6.96 0.29 -2.01
N SER A 59 -7.50 -0.51 -2.91
CA SER A 59 -8.44 -0.05 -3.94
C SER A 59 -9.71 0.54 -3.31
N ALA A 60 -10.29 -0.14 -2.32
CA ALA A 60 -11.47 0.36 -1.60
C ALA A 60 -11.16 1.68 -0.87
N LEU A 61 -10.03 1.76 -0.17
CA LEU A 61 -9.61 2.99 0.52
C LEU A 61 -9.34 4.14 -0.45
N SER A 62 -8.74 3.84 -1.62
CA SER A 62 -8.50 4.78 -2.72
C SER A 62 -9.83 5.34 -3.26
N PHE A 63 -10.86 4.50 -3.41
CA PHE A 63 -12.20 4.94 -3.75
C PHE A 63 -12.75 5.90 -2.69
N PHE A 64 -12.84 5.46 -1.43
CA PHE A 64 -13.44 6.26 -0.35
C PHE A 64 -12.73 7.60 -0.15
N LYS A 65 -11.40 7.62 -0.20
CA LYS A 65 -10.61 8.84 -0.12
C LYS A 65 -11.03 9.86 -1.16
N ASN A 66 -11.29 9.45 -2.41
CA ASN A 66 -11.61 10.37 -3.49
C ASN A 66 -13.10 10.77 -3.56
N VAL A 67 -13.98 10.04 -2.87
CA VAL A 67 -15.40 10.40 -2.74
C VAL A 67 -15.61 11.53 -1.73
N PHE A 68 -14.84 11.53 -0.64
CA PHE A 68 -15.02 12.50 0.44
C PHE A 68 -14.33 13.84 0.17
N ASP A 69 -14.91 14.91 0.73
CA ASP A 69 -14.37 16.26 0.66
C ASP A 69 -13.07 16.37 1.47
N GLU A 70 -12.08 17.10 0.97
CA GLU A 70 -10.74 17.17 1.57
C GLU A 70 -10.76 17.79 2.97
N ALA A 71 -11.74 18.66 3.26
CA ALA A 71 -11.99 19.25 4.57
C ALA A 71 -12.76 18.33 5.54
N SER A 72 -13.07 17.08 5.15
CA SER A 72 -13.84 16.15 5.98
C SER A 72 -12.94 15.21 6.78
N LEU A 73 -13.34 14.89 8.02
CA LEU A 73 -12.62 13.92 8.86
C LEU A 73 -12.55 12.53 8.19
N ARG A 74 -13.56 12.18 7.38
CA ARG A 74 -13.61 10.91 6.65
C ARG A 74 -12.52 10.84 5.57
N TYR A 75 -12.27 11.94 4.87
CA TYR A 75 -11.14 12.03 3.93
C TYR A 75 -9.79 11.83 4.63
N LEU A 76 -9.60 12.46 5.79
CA LEU A 76 -8.38 12.34 6.57
C LEU A 76 -8.15 10.89 7.02
N ALA A 77 -9.17 10.28 7.62
CA ALA A 77 -9.12 8.88 8.05
C ALA A 77 -8.82 7.94 6.88
N ALA A 78 -9.53 8.08 5.76
CA ALA A 78 -9.30 7.26 4.56
C ALA A 78 -7.89 7.46 3.99
N SER A 79 -7.35 8.68 4.00
CA SER A 79 -5.99 8.95 3.54
C SER A 79 -4.92 8.35 4.43
N ILE A 80 -5.06 8.46 5.75
CA ILE A 80 -4.13 7.85 6.71
C ILE A 80 -4.19 6.34 6.57
N LEU A 81 -5.38 5.74 6.61
CA LEU A 81 -5.56 4.29 6.45
C LEU A 81 -4.99 3.78 5.12
N SER A 82 -5.24 4.48 4.02
CA SER A 82 -4.68 4.13 2.71
C SER A 82 -3.15 4.16 2.73
N THR A 83 -2.55 5.15 3.38
CA THR A 83 -1.09 5.28 3.48
C THR A 83 -0.49 4.21 4.39
N THR A 84 -1.16 3.85 5.48
CA THR A 84 -0.74 2.76 6.37
C THR A 84 -0.89 1.40 5.70
N ALA A 85 -1.99 1.15 5.00
CA ALA A 85 -2.18 -0.08 4.22
C ALA A 85 -1.10 -0.23 3.13
N TRP A 86 -0.64 0.90 2.57
CA TRP A 86 0.48 0.90 1.63
C TRP A 86 1.79 0.47 2.28
N LEU A 87 2.06 0.91 3.51
CA LEU A 87 3.22 0.45 4.28
C LEU A 87 3.17 -1.06 4.53
N LEU A 88 2.00 -1.57 4.92
CA LEU A 88 1.78 -3.00 5.15
C LEU A 88 2.02 -3.81 3.86
N TYR A 89 1.54 -3.32 2.71
CA TYR A 89 1.83 -3.93 1.41
C TYR A 89 3.34 -4.05 1.19
N VAL A 90 4.09 -2.98 1.44
CA VAL A 90 5.55 -2.99 1.28
C VAL A 90 6.21 -3.99 2.22
N PHE A 91 5.76 -4.10 3.47
CA PHE A 91 6.32 -5.06 4.42
C PHE A 91 6.06 -6.50 4.02
N ILE A 92 4.85 -6.81 3.54
CA ILE A 92 4.51 -8.14 3.02
C ILE A 92 5.37 -8.44 1.80
N PHE A 93 5.50 -7.49 0.88
CA PHE A 93 6.25 -7.67 -0.35
C PHE A 93 7.75 -7.88 -0.09
N LEU A 94 8.39 -7.02 0.72
CA LEU A 94 9.80 -7.12 1.05
C LEU A 94 10.13 -8.26 2.01
N GLY A 95 9.17 -8.67 2.85
CA GLY A 95 9.31 -9.81 3.75
C GLY A 95 8.94 -11.16 3.12
N LEU A 96 8.49 -11.17 1.85
CA LEU A 96 7.90 -12.34 1.18
C LEU A 96 6.83 -13.04 2.05
N GLY A 97 5.95 -12.25 2.67
CA GLY A 97 4.88 -12.74 3.55
C GLY A 97 5.31 -12.94 5.02
N ASN A 98 6.60 -12.79 5.33
CA ASN A 98 7.08 -12.83 6.71
C ASN A 98 7.30 -11.42 7.28
N LEU A 99 6.24 -10.86 7.88
CA LEU A 99 6.27 -9.55 8.53
C LEU A 99 7.31 -9.44 9.66
N GLN A 100 7.64 -10.54 10.34
CA GLN A 100 8.58 -10.52 11.47
C GLN A 100 10.02 -10.28 11.02
N ARG A 101 10.35 -10.61 9.77
CA ARG A 101 11.71 -10.46 9.25
C ARG A 101 12.02 -9.06 8.75
N LEU A 102 11.01 -8.17 8.64
CA LEU A 102 11.17 -6.75 8.29
C LEU A 102 12.10 -6.51 7.08
N GLY A 103 11.97 -7.33 6.03
CA GLY A 103 12.79 -7.22 4.81
C GLY A 103 14.05 -8.10 4.79
N MET A 104 14.34 -8.89 5.83
CA MET A 104 15.38 -9.93 5.74
C MET A 104 14.79 -11.20 5.12
N ILE A 105 15.42 -11.70 4.06
CA ILE A 105 15.03 -12.94 3.41
C ILE A 105 16.21 -13.90 3.46
N ASP A 106 16.01 -15.01 4.16
CA ASP A 106 16.98 -16.11 4.23
C ASP A 106 16.62 -17.17 3.20
N PHE A 107 17.57 -17.48 2.33
CA PHE A 107 17.55 -18.62 1.42
C PHE A 107 18.52 -19.67 1.94
N SER A 108 18.03 -20.88 2.18
CA SER A 108 18.88 -22.02 2.52
C SER A 108 18.74 -23.05 1.42
N ILE A 109 19.84 -23.37 0.75
CA ILE A 109 19.89 -24.43 -0.26
C ILE A 109 20.85 -25.49 0.26
N GLU A 110 20.33 -26.69 0.44
CA GLU A 110 21.10 -27.86 0.83
C GLU A 110 21.64 -28.53 -0.43
N PHE A 111 22.97 -28.59 -0.54
CA PHE A 111 23.67 -29.34 -1.58
C PHE A 111 24.28 -30.60 -0.97
N GLU A 112 24.58 -31.61 -1.79
CA GLU A 112 25.16 -32.90 -1.33
C GLU A 112 26.44 -32.74 -0.46
N HIS A 113 27.13 -31.59 -0.55
CA HIS A 113 28.38 -31.33 0.16
C HIS A 113 28.31 -30.12 1.13
N GLY A 114 27.12 -29.62 1.48
CA GLY A 114 26.96 -28.59 2.51
C GLY A 114 25.70 -27.73 2.40
N LEU A 115 25.42 -27.00 3.48
CA LEU A 115 24.34 -26.01 3.56
C LEU A 115 24.86 -24.63 3.13
N ASN A 116 24.39 -24.13 1.99
CA ASN A 116 24.64 -22.75 1.58
C ASN A 116 23.47 -21.88 2.01
N LYS A 117 23.74 -20.93 2.93
CA LYS A 117 22.77 -19.93 3.37
C LYS A 117 23.11 -18.58 2.74
N ALA A 118 22.16 -18.00 2.02
CA ALA A 118 22.23 -16.64 1.51
C ALA A 118 21.17 -15.79 2.21
N THR A 119 21.54 -14.61 2.70
CA THR A 119 20.60 -13.66 3.29
C THR A 119 20.58 -12.41 2.44
N ILE A 120 19.40 -12.03 1.96
CA ILE A 120 19.18 -10.74 1.30
C ILE A 120 18.56 -9.79 2.32
N ASP A 121 19.15 -8.61 2.44
CA ASP A 121 18.73 -7.59 3.40
C ASP A 121 18.07 -6.39 2.71
N PHE A 122 16.74 -6.32 2.79
CA PHE A 122 15.94 -5.19 2.30
C PHE A 122 15.54 -4.19 3.40
N ARG A 123 16.14 -4.26 4.60
CA ARG A 123 15.76 -3.37 5.73
C ARG A 123 15.89 -1.89 5.41
N PHE A 124 16.86 -1.51 4.57
CA PHE A 124 16.99 -0.14 4.08
C PHE A 124 15.69 0.37 3.42
N PHE A 125 15.07 -0.44 2.55
CA PHE A 125 13.83 -0.08 1.87
C PHE A 125 12.63 -0.06 2.83
N VAL A 126 12.64 -0.90 3.85
CA VAL A 126 11.65 -0.88 4.94
C VAL A 126 11.72 0.45 5.70
N TYR A 127 12.91 0.87 6.12
CA TYR A 127 13.09 2.15 6.81
C TYR A 127 12.73 3.34 5.92
N LEU A 128 13.16 3.30 4.65
CA LEU A 128 12.81 4.33 3.67
C LEU A 128 11.28 4.45 3.49
N SER A 129 10.58 3.32 3.49
CA SER A 129 9.13 3.28 3.35
C SER A 129 8.42 3.83 4.58
N ILE A 130 8.91 3.53 5.79
CA ILE A 130 8.41 4.11 7.04
C ILE A 130 8.54 5.64 7.02
N VAL A 131 9.72 6.15 6.68
CA VAL A 131 9.96 7.60 6.60
C VAL A 131 9.05 8.24 5.55
N SER A 132 8.93 7.63 4.37
CA SER A 132 8.06 8.11 3.30
C SER A 132 6.59 8.18 3.71
N VAL A 133 6.12 7.17 4.44
CA VAL A 133 4.76 7.11 4.97
C VAL A 133 4.54 8.16 6.05
N ALA A 134 5.49 8.35 6.97
CA ALA A 134 5.42 9.40 7.98
C ALA A 134 5.30 10.79 7.34
N LEU A 135 6.14 11.10 6.35
CA LEU A 135 6.09 12.35 5.60
C LEU A 135 4.74 12.52 4.89
N LYS A 136 4.21 11.47 4.27
CA LYS A 136 2.92 11.50 3.57
C LYS A 136 1.74 11.70 4.53
N ILE A 137 1.80 11.14 5.75
CA ILE A 137 0.80 11.39 6.80
C ILE A 137 0.86 12.86 7.24
N ILE A 138 2.05 13.40 7.51
CA ILE A 138 2.23 14.82 7.88
C ILE A 138 1.66 15.72 6.77
N HIS A 139 2.01 15.46 5.51
CA HIS A 139 1.49 16.21 4.37
C HIS A 139 -0.04 16.15 4.29
N THR A 140 -0.62 14.97 4.51
CA THR A 140 -2.09 14.80 4.54
C THR A 140 -2.74 15.63 5.64
N LEU A 141 -2.14 15.68 6.83
CA LEU A 141 -2.62 16.49 7.95
C LEU A 141 -2.57 17.98 7.63
N LEU A 142 -1.48 18.46 7.03
CA LEU A 142 -1.35 19.86 6.60
C LEU A 142 -2.43 20.23 5.59
N LYS A 143 -2.60 19.41 4.55
CA LYS A 143 -3.62 19.62 3.52
C LYS A 143 -5.04 19.66 4.09
N PHE A 144 -5.34 18.77 5.05
CA PHE A 144 -6.61 18.76 5.75
C PHE A 144 -6.85 20.07 6.54
N ARG A 145 -5.82 20.59 7.23
CA ARG A 145 -5.92 21.86 7.97
C ARG A 145 -6.14 23.04 7.02
N GLU A 146 -5.41 23.10 5.92
CA GLU A 146 -5.56 24.14 4.90
C GLU A 146 -6.99 24.17 4.34
N ALA A 147 -7.52 23.01 3.94
CA ALA A 147 -8.88 22.89 3.41
C ALA A 147 -9.96 23.33 4.42
N ARG A 148 -9.75 23.08 5.72
CA ARG A 148 -10.65 23.55 6.78
C ARG A 148 -10.61 25.07 6.95
N ILE A 149 -9.40 25.66 6.92
CA ILE A 149 -9.23 27.12 7.04
C ILE A 149 -9.88 27.83 5.87
N GLU A 150 -9.69 27.33 4.65
CA GLU A 150 -10.28 27.92 3.45
C GLU A 150 -11.80 27.85 3.47
N LYS A 151 -12.37 26.70 3.85
CA LYS A 151 -13.82 26.54 4.00
C LYS A 151 -14.43 27.50 5.02
N GLU A 152 -13.72 27.77 6.10
CA GLU A 152 -14.14 28.74 7.12
C GLU A 152 -14.08 30.18 6.60
N LYS A 153 -13.02 30.56 5.88
CA LYS A 153 -12.91 31.89 5.24
C LYS A 153 -14.07 32.15 4.28
N LEU A 154 -14.42 31.16 3.44
CA LEU A 154 -15.54 31.25 2.52
C LEU A 154 -16.89 31.40 3.24
N ARG A 155 -17.07 30.71 4.37
CA ARG A 155 -18.28 30.85 5.21
C ARG A 155 -18.44 32.27 5.75
N LEU A 156 -17.35 32.86 6.24
CA LEU A 156 -17.35 34.23 6.75
C LEU A 156 -17.58 35.27 5.64
N ALA A 157 -16.96 35.08 4.47
CA ALA A 157 -17.17 35.96 3.31
C ALA A 157 -18.62 35.92 2.80
N GLY A 158 -19.26 34.74 2.79
CA GLY A 158 -20.65 34.60 2.39
C GLY A 158 -21.65 35.23 3.37
N GLN A 159 -21.31 35.33 4.66
CA GLN A 159 -22.13 36.03 5.67
C GLN A 159 -22.02 37.56 5.59
N ALA A 160 -20.99 38.09 4.94
CA ALA A 160 -20.75 39.53 4.80
C ALA A 160 -21.37 40.13 3.53
N ALA A 161 -22.00 39.33 2.66
CA ALA A 161 -22.70 39.81 1.47
C ALA A 161 -24.10 40.33 1.87
N PRO A 162 -24.41 41.62 1.66
CA PRO A 162 -25.74 42.15 1.96
C PRO A 162 -26.79 41.53 1.04
N SER A 163 -27.92 41.11 1.62
CA SER A 163 -29.13 40.59 0.96
C SER A 163 -29.81 41.63 0.09
#